data_AF-A0A1H7JT12-F1
#
_entry.id   AF-A0A1H7JT12-F1
#
_cell.length_a   1.000
_cell.length_b   1.000
_cell.length_c   1.000
_cell.angle_alpha   90.00
_cell.angle_beta   90.00
_cell.angle_gamma   90.00
#
_symmetry.space_group_name_H-M   'P 1'
#
loop_
_entity.id
_entity.type
_entity.pdbx_description
1 polymer ?
#
loop_
_entity_poly.entity_id
_entity_poly.type
_entity_poly.pdbx_seq_one_letter_code
_entity_poly.pdbx_strand_id
1 'polypeptide(L)'
;MSGRGPGTVALGVVAVVVAAWLAVVEVLWLPLRVGGVLVPVSVVAAVAGNLLLVGAALRLSGSKVVAALPAVTWLVVVVAAMARRPEGDLLLVSGGALGLVSTAFLLLGVLAGALALGLALGTPARRISSAGPTGSGSGGAR
;
A
#
# COMPACT_ATOMS: atom_id res chain seq x y z
N MET A 1 -2.26 -26.77 2.26
CA MET A 1 -1.87 -25.39 2.64
C MET A 1 -0.35 -25.34 2.72
N SER A 2 0.35 -25.14 1.59
CA SER A 2 1.82 -25.14 1.58
C SER A 2 2.37 -23.96 2.37
N GLY A 3 3.25 -24.26 3.32
CA GLY A 3 3.91 -23.28 4.18
C GLY A 3 4.60 -22.22 3.35
N ARG A 4 4.11 -20.98 3.45
CA ARG A 4 4.83 -19.81 2.94
C ARG A 4 6.10 -19.70 3.79
N GLY A 5 7.27 -19.71 3.14
CA GLY A 5 8.55 -19.69 3.85
C GLY A 5 8.68 -18.49 4.81
N PRO A 6 9.55 -18.57 5.82
CA PRO A 6 9.72 -17.54 6.86
C PRO A 6 9.97 -16.14 6.27
N GLY A 7 10.60 -16.04 5.10
CA GLY A 7 10.83 -14.76 4.40
C GLY A 7 9.55 -14.04 3.96
N THR A 8 8.50 -14.76 3.54
CA THR A 8 7.22 -14.13 3.15
C THR A 8 6.49 -13.55 4.35
N VAL A 9 6.57 -14.23 5.50
CA VAL A 9 5.97 -13.76 6.75
C VAL A 9 6.71 -12.51 7.24
N ALA A 10 8.05 -12.54 7.25
CA ALA A 10 8.86 -11.38 7.63
C ALA A 10 8.56 -10.16 6.74
N LEU A 11 8.48 -10.34 5.42
CA LEU A 11 8.09 -9.26 4.49
C LEU A 11 6.68 -8.75 4.75
N GLY A 12 5.74 -9.62 5.11
CA GLY A 12 4.39 -9.22 5.51
C GLY A 12 4.41 -8.34 6.76
N VAL A 13 5.16 -8.72 7.79
CA VAL A 13 5.30 -7.93 9.02
C VAL A 13 5.93 -6.57 8.73
N VAL A 14 7.03 -6.54 7.95
CA VAL A 14 7.69 -5.28 7.57
C VAL A 14 6.73 -4.38 6.78
N ALA A 15 5.98 -4.93 5.83
CA ALA A 15 5.00 -4.18 5.05
C ALA A 15 3.93 -3.53 5.95
N VAL A 16 3.42 -4.27 6.95
CA VAL A 16 2.46 -3.75 7.93
C VAL A 16 3.09 -2.64 8.78
N VAL A 17 4.26 -2.87 9.36
CA VAL A 17 4.92 -1.90 10.25
C VAL A 17 5.22 -0.59 9.51
N VAL A 18 5.78 -0.67 8.30
CA VAL A 18 6.11 0.51 7.49
C VAL A 18 4.84 1.25 7.08
N ALA A 19 3.79 0.55 6.64
CA ALA A 19 2.53 1.18 6.27
C ALA A 19 1.84 1.84 7.47
N ALA A 20 1.84 1.19 8.64
CA ALA A 20 1.28 1.75 9.86
C ALA A 20 2.03 3.02 10.30
N TRP A 21 3.37 2.95 10.34
CA TRP A 21 4.21 4.11 10.68
C TRP A 21 3.95 5.27 9.73
N LEU A 22 3.95 5.01 8.43
CA LEU A 22 3.69 6.04 7.41
C LEU A 22 2.31 6.67 7.60
N ALA A 23 1.26 5.86 7.79
CA ALA A 23 -0.10 6.35 8.02
C ALA A 23 -0.20 7.24 9.27
N VAL A 24 0.48 6.88 10.36
CA VAL A 24 0.54 7.71 11.57
C VAL A 24 1.21 9.06 11.26
N VAL A 25 2.37 9.06 10.62
CA VAL A 25 3.08 10.30 10.26
C VAL A 25 2.22 11.19 9.36
N GLU A 26 1.55 10.59 8.38
CA GLU A 26 0.67 11.33 7.46
C GLU A 26 -0.51 11.98 8.18
N VAL A 27 -1.17 11.27 9.08
CA VAL A 27 -2.26 11.83 9.89
C VAL A 27 -1.77 13.00 10.72
N LEU A 28 -0.58 12.88 11.33
CA LEU A 28 0.01 13.94 12.15
C LEU A 28 0.45 15.17 11.33
N TRP A 29 0.72 15.00 10.03
CA TRP A 29 1.09 16.09 9.12
C TRP A 29 -0.09 16.77 8.43
N LEU A 30 -1.33 16.28 8.59
CA LEU A 30 -2.51 16.93 8.01
C LEU A 30 -2.67 18.42 8.37
N PRO A 31 -2.43 18.86 9.63
CA PRO A 31 -2.51 20.28 9.98
C PRO A 31 -1.23 21.08 9.67
N LEU A 32 -0.26 20.51 8.95
CA LEU A 32 1.00 21.19 8.64
C LEU A 32 0.75 22.49 7.88
N ARG A 33 1.29 23.59 8.41
CA ARG A 33 1.17 24.93 7.84
C ARG A 33 2.53 25.56 7.66
N VAL A 34 2.69 26.28 6.56
CA VAL A 34 3.85 27.13 6.30
C VAL A 34 3.31 28.53 6.02
N GLY A 35 3.70 29.51 6.84
CA GLY A 35 3.17 30.88 6.73
C GLY A 35 1.65 30.99 6.93
N GLY A 36 1.04 30.10 7.72
CA GLY A 36 -0.41 30.07 7.96
C GLY A 36 -1.23 29.34 6.88
N VAL A 37 -0.61 28.93 5.77
CA VAL A 37 -1.26 28.17 4.69
C VAL A 37 -1.07 26.68 4.91
N LEU A 38 -2.14 25.89 4.75
CA LEU A 38 -2.07 24.42 4.83
C LEU A 38 -1.25 23.86 3.68
N VAL A 39 -0.33 22.95 3.99
CA VAL A 39 0.49 22.26 3.00
C VAL A 39 0.04 20.80 2.95
N PRO A 40 -0.56 20.32 1.82
CA PRO A 40 -1.16 19.00 1.74
C PRO A 40 -0.12 17.89 1.51
N VAL A 41 0.99 17.90 2.27
CA VAL A 41 2.08 16.91 2.16
C VAL A 41 1.55 15.50 2.38
N SER A 42 0.67 15.32 3.37
CA SER A 42 0.06 14.03 3.68
C SER A 42 -0.73 13.46 2.51
N VAL A 43 -1.36 14.30 1.69
CA VAL A 43 -2.13 13.84 0.51
C VAL A 43 -1.19 13.23 -0.52
N VAL A 44 -0.09 13.92 -0.81
CA VAL A 44 0.93 13.45 -1.76
C VAL A 44 1.59 12.17 -1.22
N ALA A 45 1.93 12.16 0.07
CA ALA A 45 2.51 11.01 0.75
C ALA A 45 1.56 9.80 0.72
N ALA A 46 0.27 9.97 0.97
CA ALA A 46 -0.71 8.88 0.94
C ALA A 46 -0.80 8.23 -0.44
N VAL A 47 -0.83 9.06 -1.50
CA VAL A 47 -0.89 8.56 -2.88
C VAL A 47 0.40 7.81 -3.22
N ALA A 48 1.56 8.43 -2.99
CA ALA A 48 2.84 7.83 -3.29
C ALA A 48 3.08 6.56 -2.46
N GLY A 49 2.82 6.62 -1.16
CA GLY A 49 2.96 5.54 -0.19
C GLY A 49 2.13 4.32 -0.55
N ASN A 50 0.84 4.50 -0.85
CA ASN A 50 -0.02 3.39 -1.25
C ASN A 50 0.45 2.74 -2.55
N LEU A 51 0.80 3.52 -3.57
CA LEU A 51 1.28 2.98 -4.86
C LEU A 51 2.62 2.23 -4.69
N LEU A 52 3.57 2.84 -3.98
CA LEU A 52 4.93 2.31 -3.83
C LEU A 52 4.97 1.11 -2.90
N LEU A 53 4.32 1.15 -1.74
CA LEU A 53 4.37 0.06 -0.76
C LEU A 53 3.64 -1.19 -1.26
N VAL A 54 2.48 -1.04 -1.90
CA VAL A 54 1.76 -2.18 -2.50
C VAL A 54 2.59 -2.80 -3.63
N GLY A 55 3.17 -1.97 -4.51
CA GLY A 55 4.03 -2.43 -5.60
C GLY A 55 5.31 -3.12 -5.11
N ALA A 56 5.98 -2.56 -4.11
CA ALA A 56 7.17 -3.13 -3.50
C ALA A 56 6.87 -4.45 -2.78
N ALA A 57 5.79 -4.49 -1.99
CA ALA A 57 5.34 -5.68 -1.29
C ALA A 57 5.05 -6.83 -2.27
N LEU A 58 4.42 -6.54 -3.42
CA LEU A 58 4.21 -7.53 -4.47
C LEU A 58 5.52 -8.00 -5.10
N ARG A 59 6.40 -7.08 -5.50
CA ARG A 59 7.66 -7.40 -6.18
C ARG A 59 8.61 -8.23 -5.31
N LEU A 60 8.68 -7.91 -4.01
CA LEU A 60 9.58 -8.58 -3.07
C LEU A 60 9.04 -9.94 -2.60
N SER A 61 7.73 -10.06 -2.39
CA SER A 61 7.14 -11.28 -1.82
C SER A 61 6.58 -12.26 -2.86
N GLY A 62 6.24 -11.77 -4.07
CA GLY A 62 5.46 -12.52 -5.06
C GLY A 62 4.02 -12.84 -4.62
N SER A 63 3.59 -12.36 -3.45
CA SER A 63 2.32 -12.73 -2.83
C SER A 63 1.31 -11.60 -2.93
N LYS A 64 0.17 -11.87 -3.58
CA LYS A 64 -0.98 -10.95 -3.65
C LYS A 64 -1.53 -10.58 -2.28
N VAL A 65 -1.45 -11.49 -1.31
CA VAL A 65 -1.90 -11.23 0.07
C VAL A 65 -0.99 -10.21 0.74
N VAL A 66 0.34 -10.38 0.62
CA VAL A 66 1.31 -9.45 1.22
C VAL A 66 1.24 -8.08 0.55
N ALA A 67 1.00 -8.05 -0.77
CA ALA A 67 0.78 -6.81 -1.51
C ALA A 67 -0.44 -6.01 -1.02
N ALA A 68 -1.47 -6.68 -0.49
CA ALA A 68 -2.65 -6.00 0.04
C ALA A 68 -2.46 -5.40 1.43
N LEU A 69 -1.49 -5.91 2.20
CA LEU A 69 -1.29 -5.50 3.59
C LEU A 69 -1.05 -3.99 3.74
N PRO A 70 -0.17 -3.32 2.97
CA PRO A 70 0.07 -1.90 3.13
C PRO A 70 -1.20 -1.04 3.03
N ALA A 71 -2.01 -1.24 1.98
CA ALA A 71 -3.22 -0.47 1.75
C ALA A 71 -4.28 -0.71 2.84
N VAL A 72 -4.44 -1.97 3.27
CA VAL A 72 -5.38 -2.31 4.35
C VAL A 72 -4.92 -1.72 5.67
N THR A 73 -3.64 -1.86 6.01
CA THR A 73 -3.07 -1.30 7.25
C THR A 73 -3.20 0.22 7.27
N TRP A 74 -2.85 0.90 6.18
CA TRP A 74 -3.01 2.34 6.06
C TRP A 74 -4.47 2.75 6.30
N LEU A 75 -5.41 2.09 5.64
CA LEU A 75 -6.84 2.39 5.78
C LEU A 75 -7.33 2.21 7.21
N VAL A 76 -6.93 1.12 7.87
CA VAL A 76 -7.29 0.84 9.27
C VAL A 76 -6.78 1.95 10.18
N VAL A 77 -5.51 2.38 10.03
CA VAL A 77 -4.93 3.45 10.84
C VAL A 77 -5.65 4.78 10.62
N VAL A 78 -5.91 5.15 9.36
CA VAL A 78 -6.60 6.41 9.04
C VAL A 78 -8.02 6.41 9.56
N VAL A 79 -8.78 5.33 9.38
CA VAL A 79 -10.15 5.20 9.90
C VAL A 79 -10.15 5.23 11.43
N ALA A 80 -9.21 4.56 12.08
CA ALA A 80 -9.06 4.62 13.53
C ALA A 80 -8.76 6.05 14.01
N ALA A 81 -7.98 6.82 13.25
CA ALA A 81 -7.71 8.22 13.55
C ALA A 81 -8.92 9.15 13.36
N MET A 82 -9.95 8.73 12.61
CA MET A 82 -11.22 9.46 12.51
C MET A 82 -12.16 9.22 13.69
N ALA A 83 -11.91 8.18 14.51
CA ALA A 83 -12.72 7.92 15.68
C ALA A 83 -12.57 9.06 16.70
N ARG A 84 -13.70 9.52 17.24
CA ARG A 84 -13.70 10.45 18.37
C ARG A 84 -12.97 9.82 19.53
N ARG A 85 -11.96 10.53 20.04
CA ARG A 85 -11.28 10.11 21.26
C ARG A 85 -12.12 10.46 22.49
N PRO A 86 -11.98 9.73 23.61
CA PRO A 86 -12.65 10.07 24.88
C PRO A 86 -12.38 11.50 25.34
N GLU A 87 -11.21 12.04 24.98
CA GLU A 87 -10.79 13.41 25.28
C GLU A 87 -11.53 14.47 24.45
N GLY A 88 -12.35 14.07 23.47
CA GLY A 88 -13.12 14.96 22.60
C GLY A 88 -12.35 15.49 21.38
N ASP A 89 -11.05 15.17 21.25
CA ASP A 89 -10.23 15.60 20.12
C ASP A 89 -10.45 14.71 18.87
N LEU A 90 -10.33 15.34 17.71
CA LEU A 90 -10.44 14.73 16.39
C LEU A 90 -9.15 15.00 15.62
N LEU A 91 -8.40 13.95 15.31
CA LEU A 91 -7.22 14.07 14.45
C LEU A 91 -7.61 14.41 13.00
N LEU A 92 -8.76 13.93 12.53
CA LEU A 92 -9.38 14.38 11.28
C LEU A 92 -10.61 15.23 11.58
N VAL A 93 -10.49 16.53 11.30
CA VAL A 93 -11.53 17.52 11.55
C VAL A 93 -12.45 17.66 10.33
N SER A 94 -13.76 17.59 10.53
CA SER A 94 -14.75 17.89 9.49
C SER A 94 -15.09 19.39 9.51
N GLY A 95 -14.29 20.23 8.84
CA GLY A 95 -14.61 21.66 8.69
C GLY A 95 -13.50 22.54 8.13
N GLY A 96 -13.88 23.55 7.35
CA GLY A 96 -12.96 24.53 6.76
C GLY A 96 -11.92 23.93 5.80
N ALA A 97 -10.83 24.65 5.57
CA ALA A 97 -9.76 24.22 4.67
C ALA A 97 -9.09 22.91 5.13
N LEU A 98 -8.97 22.67 6.44
CA LEU A 98 -8.43 21.41 6.98
C LEU A 98 -9.34 20.22 6.69
N GLY A 99 -10.66 20.41 6.74
CA GLY A 99 -11.62 19.38 6.35
C GLY A 99 -11.51 19.00 4.87
N LEU A 100 -11.27 19.98 3.99
CA LEU A 100 -11.01 19.71 2.57
C LEU A 100 -9.73 18.88 2.37
N VAL A 101 -8.63 19.25 3.04
CA VAL A 101 -7.37 18.49 2.97
C VAL A 101 -7.53 17.08 3.55
N SER A 102 -8.23 16.93 4.67
CA SER A 102 -8.53 15.64 5.31
C SER A 102 -9.38 14.75 4.39
N THR A 103 -10.35 15.34 3.69
CA THR A 103 -11.20 14.64 2.72
C THR A 103 -10.39 14.21 1.50
N ALA A 104 -9.56 15.11 0.95
CA ALA A 104 -8.68 14.80 -0.17
C ALA A 104 -7.68 13.70 0.18
N PHE A 105 -7.09 13.74 1.38
CA PHE A 105 -6.20 12.71 1.92
C PHE A 105 -6.87 11.34 1.94
N LEU A 106 -8.07 11.24 2.52
CA LEU A 106 -8.80 9.99 2.60
C LEU A 106 -9.18 9.48 1.21
N LEU A 107 -9.81 10.32 0.37
CA LEU A 107 -10.29 9.91 -0.94
C LEU A 107 -9.15 9.51 -1.88
N LEU A 108 -8.11 10.33 -1.98
CA LEU A 108 -6.99 10.06 -2.89
C LEU A 108 -6.11 8.91 -2.38
N GLY A 109 -5.92 8.79 -1.06
CA GLY A 109 -5.22 7.65 -0.46
C GLY A 109 -5.94 6.32 -0.71
N VAL A 110 -7.26 6.27 -0.47
CA VAL A 110 -8.10 5.09 -0.76
C VAL A 110 -8.07 4.76 -2.25
N LEU A 111 -8.24 5.77 -3.11
CA LEU A 111 -8.21 5.57 -4.57
C LEU A 111 -6.86 5.02 -5.04
N ALA A 112 -5.76 5.56 -4.53
CA ALA A 112 -4.41 5.10 -4.84
C ALA A 112 -4.19 3.66 -4.36
N GLY A 113 -4.62 3.32 -3.14
CA GLY A 113 -4.56 1.96 -2.60
C GLY A 113 -5.38 0.96 -3.42
N ALA A 114 -6.62 1.33 -3.77
CA ALA A 114 -7.49 0.50 -4.60
C ALA A 114 -6.92 0.30 -6.01
N LEU A 115 -6.36 1.36 -6.63
CA LEU A 115 -5.71 1.27 -7.92
C LEU A 115 -4.48 0.36 -7.86
N ALA A 116 -3.60 0.55 -6.87
CA ALA A 116 -2.41 -0.27 -6.69
C ALA A 116 -2.77 -1.75 -6.54
N LEU A 117 -3.81 -2.04 -5.75
CA LEU A 117 -4.34 -3.38 -5.57
C LEU A 117 -4.93 -3.95 -6.84
N GLY A 118 -5.73 -3.17 -7.58
CA GLY A 118 -6.28 -3.58 -8.87
C GLY A 118 -5.18 -3.97 -9.86
N LEU A 119 -4.11 -3.19 -9.93
CA LEU A 119 -2.94 -3.48 -10.76
C LEU A 119 -2.20 -4.75 -10.28
N ALA A 120 -2.01 -4.88 -8.96
CA ALA A 120 -1.36 -6.04 -8.34
C ALA A 120 -2.13 -7.36 -8.57
N LEU A 121 -3.46 -7.30 -8.51
CA LEU A 121 -4.34 -8.46 -8.68
C LEU A 121 -4.56 -8.80 -10.15
N GLY A 122 -4.65 -7.79 -11.01
CA GLY A 122 -4.92 -7.90 -12.44
C GLY A 122 -3.72 -8.32 -13.29
N THR A 123 -2.49 -8.18 -12.78
CA THR A 123 -1.30 -8.64 -13.51
C THR A 123 -1.29 -10.18 -13.57
N PRO A 124 -1.37 -10.80 -14.77
CA PRO A 124 -1.27 -12.25 -14.89
C PRO A 124 0.11 -12.69 -14.41
N ALA A 125 0.18 -13.76 -13.62
CA ALA A 125 1.45 -14.35 -13.24
C ALA A 125 2.17 -14.76 -14.53
N ARG A 126 3.22 -14.00 -14.91
CA ARG A 126 4.10 -14.36 -16.01
C ARG A 126 4.77 -15.66 -15.60
N ARG A 127 4.20 -16.79 -16.02
CA ARG A 127 4.89 -18.08 -15.98
C ARG A 127 6.15 -17.89 -16.79
N ILE A 128 7.28 -17.76 -16.11
CA ILE A 128 8.58 -17.95 -16.72
C ILE A 128 8.56 -19.43 -17.08
N SER A 129 8.16 -19.73 -18.32
CA SER A 129 8.39 -21.04 -18.91
C SER A 129 9.89 -21.22 -18.91
N SER A 130 10.40 -22.02 -17.97
CA SER A 130 11.70 -22.65 -18.14
C SER A 130 11.60 -23.50 -19.40
N ALA A 131 11.94 -22.90 -20.54
CA ALA A 131 12.22 -23.63 -21.76
C ALA A 131 13.40 -24.55 -21.42
N GLY A 132 13.08 -25.79 -21.01
CA GLY A 132 14.08 -26.85 -20.98
C GLY A 132 14.68 -26.98 -22.39
N PRO A 133 15.96 -27.33 -22.52
CA PRO A 133 16.57 -27.52 -23.83
C PRO A 133 15.76 -28.55 -24.60
N THR A 134 14.98 -28.09 -25.59
CA THR A 134 14.39 -28.97 -26.59
C THR A 134 15.55 -29.47 -27.44
N GLY A 135 16.12 -30.60 -27.03
CA GLY A 135 17.03 -31.40 -27.82
C GLY A 135 16.33 -31.84 -29.09
N SER A 136 16.48 -31.02 -30.13
CA SER A 136 16.16 -31.37 -31.51
C SER A 136 17.32 -32.21 -32.05
N GLY A 137 17.03 -33.43 -32.48
CA GLY A 137 18.01 -34.40 -32.95
C GLY A 137 17.33 -35.66 -33.47
N SER A 138 16.50 -35.47 -34.49
CA SER A 138 15.82 -36.53 -35.24
C SER A 138 16.79 -37.31 -36.14
N GLY A 139 16.70 -38.64 -36.11
CA GLY A 139 16.68 -39.50 -37.31
C GLY A 139 18.01 -39.96 -37.89
N GLY A 140 18.11 -41.27 -38.14
CA GLY A 140 19.10 -41.83 -39.05
C GLY A 140 19.30 -43.34 -38.89
N ALA A 141 18.35 -44.13 -39.39
CA ALA A 141 18.54 -45.57 -39.62
C ALA A 141 19.74 -45.82 -40.55
N ARG A 142 20.67 -46.71 -40.16
CA ARG A 142 21.36 -47.72 -40.98
C ARG A 142 21.89 -48.82 -40.07
#